data_AF-A0A4R6MV67-F1
#
_entry.id   AF-A0A4R6MV67-F1
#
_cell.length_a   1.000
_cell.length_b   1.000
_cell.length_c   1.000
_cell.angle_alpha   90.00
_cell.angle_beta   90.00
_cell.angle_gamma   90.00
#
_symmetry.space_group_name_H-M   'P 1'
#
loop_
_entity.id
_entity.type
_entity.pdbx_description
1 polymer ?
#
loop_
_entity_poly.entity_id
_entity_poly.type
_entity_poly.pdbx_seq_one_letter_code
_entity_poly.pdbx_strand_id
1 'polypeptide(L)' 'MADIAGNNADIQIQDYAPGFVAFAGDGGGEVLAFDASGAVFLLPLVGMEPQYAIKVADSFAELEARFEIAI' A
#
# COMPACT_ATOMS: atom_id res chain seq x y z
N MET A 1 14.94 8.18 -10.87
CA MET A 1 13.53 8.00 -10.47
C MET A 1 13.29 6.50 -10.48
N ALA A 2 12.93 5.88 -9.36
CA ALA A 2 12.55 4.47 -9.35
C ALA A 2 11.04 4.36 -9.57
N ASP A 3 10.63 3.56 -10.56
CA ASP A 3 9.23 3.23 -10.82
C ASP A 3 8.67 2.30 -9.73
N ILE A 4 7.37 1.97 -9.77
CA ILE A 4 6.70 1.11 -8.77
C ILE A 4 7.50 -0.17 -8.49
N ALA A 5 7.95 -0.87 -9.53
CA ALA A 5 8.72 -2.10 -9.36
C ALA A 5 10.04 -1.89 -8.59
N GLY A 6 10.75 -0.79 -8.87
CA GLY A 6 11.99 -0.44 -8.18
C GLY A 6 11.75 -0.12 -6.71
N ASN A 7 10.72 0.67 -6.40
CA ASN A 7 10.37 1.01 -5.02
C ASN A 7 9.93 -0.22 -4.21
N ASN A 8 9.15 -1.12 -4.83
CA ASN A 8 8.72 -2.36 -4.18
C ASN A 8 9.88 -3.32 -3.91
N ALA A 9 10.89 -3.35 -4.80
CA ALA A 9 12.11 -4.13 -4.59
C ALA A 9 12.98 -3.55 -3.47
N ASP A 10 13.09 -2.22 -3.38
CA ASP A 10 13.88 -1.53 -2.35
C ASP A 10 13.37 -1.81 -0.93
N ILE A 11 12.04 -1.85 -0.75
CA ILE A 11 11.40 -2.17 0.53
C ILE A 11 11.19 -3.68 0.75
N GLN A 12 11.59 -4.53 -0.22
CA GLN A 12 11.49 -5.99 -0.15
C GLN A 12 10.08 -6.50 0.18
N ILE A 13 9.04 -5.83 -0.34
CA ILE A 13 7.65 -6.15 0.03
C ILE A 13 7.25 -7.58 -0.37
N GLN A 14 7.84 -8.16 -1.42
CA GLN A 14 7.56 -9.55 -1.80
C GLN A 14 8.14 -10.57 -0.81
N ASP A 15 9.18 -10.20 -0.05
CA ASP A 15 9.77 -11.07 0.97
C ASP A 15 8.98 -10.99 2.29
N TYR A 16 8.58 -9.79 2.69
CA TYR A 16 7.94 -9.56 3.99
C TYR A 16 6.41 -9.58 3.96
N ALA A 17 5.80 -9.21 2.83
CA ALA A 17 4.35 -9.14 2.63
C ALA A 17 3.95 -9.68 1.24
N PRO A 18 4.14 -10.98 0.99
CA PRO A 18 3.86 -11.56 -0.32
C PRO A 18 2.39 -11.34 -0.73
N GLY A 19 2.19 -10.98 -1.99
CA GLY A 19 0.85 -10.69 -2.55
C GLY A 19 0.43 -9.22 -2.46
N PHE A 20 1.25 -8.35 -1.86
CA PHE A 20 1.03 -6.91 -1.85
C PHE A 20 1.89 -6.17 -2.87
N VAL A 21 1.37 -5.06 -3.40
CA VAL A 21 2.10 -4.12 -4.26
C VAL A 21 1.90 -2.70 -3.75
N ALA A 22 2.95 -2.08 -3.22
CA ALA A 22 2.95 -0.70 -2.75
C ALA A 22 2.87 0.29 -3.91
N PHE A 23 2.04 1.33 -3.76
CA PHE A 23 1.86 2.38 -4.77
C PHE A 23 2.04 3.81 -4.23
N ALA A 24 2.03 3.99 -2.91
CA ALA A 24 2.33 5.27 -2.27
C ALA A 24 2.98 5.03 -0.89
N GLY A 25 3.85 5.94 -0.47
CA GLY A 25 4.39 5.99 0.88
C GLY A 25 3.98 7.28 1.57
N ASP A 26 3.78 7.24 2.89
CA ASP A 26 3.42 8.42 3.68
C ASP A 26 4.65 9.22 4.18
N GLY A 27 5.85 8.66 4.00
CA GLY A 27 7.12 9.21 4.49
C GLY A 27 7.36 9.03 5.99
N GLY A 28 6.39 8.49 6.73
CA GLY A 28 6.44 8.17 8.16
C GLY A 28 6.83 6.73 8.47
N GLY A 29 6.95 5.89 7.44
CA GLY A 29 7.32 4.47 7.59
C GLY A 29 6.18 3.52 7.22
N GLU A 30 5.16 4.00 6.51
CA GLU A 30 4.03 3.22 6.06
C GLU A 30 3.83 3.37 4.54
N VAL A 31 3.23 2.35 3.93
CA VAL A 31 2.89 2.36 2.51
C VAL A 31 1.44 1.96 2.30
N LEU A 32 0.81 2.59 1.31
CA LEU A 32 -0.41 2.10 0.72
C LEU A 32 -0.09 1.04 -0.33
N ALA A 33 -0.76 -0.10 -0.25
CA ALA A 33 -0.56 -1.23 -1.12
C ALA A 33 -1.87 -1.86 -1.59
N PHE A 34 -1.85 -2.44 -2.78
CA PHE A 34 -2.91 -3.30 -3.28
C PHE A 34 -2.65 -4.75 -2.90
N ASP A 35 -3.70 -5.52 -2.66
CA ASP A 35 -3.65 -6.98 -2.75
C ASP A 35 -4.11 -7.48 -4.13
N ALA A 36 -4.09 -8.81 -4.34
CA ALA A 36 -4.54 -9.43 -5.58
C ALA A 36 -6.03 -9.24 -5.92
N SER A 37 -6.87 -8.85 -4.94
CA SER A 37 -8.29 -8.53 -5.16
C SER A 37 -8.51 -7.09 -5.63
N GLY A 38 -7.50 -6.23 -5.50
CA GLY A 38 -7.59 -4.80 -5.78
C GLY A 38 -8.00 -3.96 -4.57
N ALA A 39 -8.13 -4.57 -3.39
CA ALA A 39 -8.36 -3.84 -2.15
C ALA A 39 -7.10 -3.07 -1.73
N VAL A 40 -7.31 -1.94 -1.04
CA VAL A 40 -6.23 -1.05 -0.59
C VAL A 40 -5.97 -1.25 0.89
N PHE A 41 -4.70 -1.38 1.25
CA PHE A 41 -4.24 -1.56 2.62
C PHE A 41 -3.16 -0.54 2.97
N LEU A 42 -3.07 -0.19 4.25
CA LEU A 42 -1.92 0.46 4.86
C LEU A 42 -1.04 -0.63 5.49
N LEU A 43 0.24 -0.63 5.13
CA LEU A 43 1.24 -1.58 5.61
C LEU A 43 2.39 -0.83 6.30
N PRO A 44 2.77 -1.23 7.53
CA PRO A 44 3.95 -0.69 8.17
C PRO A 44 5.21 -1.27 7.51
N LEU A 45 6.22 -0.43 7.24
CA LEU A 45 7.50 -0.89 6.71
C LEU A 45 8.35 -1.66 7.74
N VAL A 46 8.07 -1.45 9.03
CA VAL A 46 8.64 -2.26 10.12
C VAL A 46 7.62 -3.31 10.52
N GLY A 47 8.04 -4.59 10.53
CA GLY A 47 7.13 -5.72 10.75
C GLY A 47 6.53 -6.22 9.44
N MET A 48 5.85 -5.37 8.66
CA MET A 48 5.24 -5.60 7.32
C MET A 48 4.43 -6.89 7.12
N GLU A 49 4.32 -7.79 8.10
CA GLU A 49 3.61 -9.05 7.96
C GLU A 49 2.13 -8.79 7.61
N PRO A 50 1.51 -9.59 6.73
CA PRO A 50 0.13 -9.40 6.29
C PRO A 50 -0.90 -9.26 7.42
N GLN A 51 -0.64 -9.86 8.59
CA GLN A 51 -1.51 -9.75 9.76
C GLN A 51 -1.62 -8.33 10.34
N TYR A 52 -0.65 -7.46 10.03
CA TYR A 52 -0.64 -6.05 10.45
C TYR A 52 -1.19 -5.11 9.36
N ALA A 53 -1.60 -5.64 8.21
CA ALA A 53 -2.20 -4.84 7.14
C ALA A 53 -3.56 -4.29 7.59
N ILE A 54 -3.73 -2.98 7.48
CA ILE A 54 -5.01 -2.32 7.80
C ILE A 54 -5.74 -2.07 6.49
N LYS A 55 -6.89 -2.71 6.30
CA LYS A 55 -7.71 -2.47 5.10
C LYS A 55 -8.27 -1.06 5.13
N VAL A 56 -7.97 -0.29 4.08
CA VAL A 56 -8.42 1.10 3.91
C VAL A 56 -9.69 1.14 3.07
N ALA A 57 -9.76 0.36 1.98
CA ALA A 57 -10.89 0.32 1.05
C ALA A 57 -10.97 -1.04 0.32
N ASP A 58 -12.16 -1.43 -0.16
CA ASP A 58 -12.35 -2.65 -0.96
C ASP A 58 -11.87 -2.47 -2.42
N SER A 59 -11.67 -1.24 -2.87
CA SER A 59 -11.14 -0.93 -4.21
C SER A 59 -10.49 0.45 -4.26
N PHE A 60 -9.69 0.70 -5.31
CA PHE A 60 -9.17 2.05 -5.57
C PHE A 60 -10.30 3.08 -5.76
N ALA A 61 -11.37 2.72 -6.48
CA ALA A 61 -12.51 3.62 -6.68
C ALA A 61 -13.20 4.03 -5.37
N GLU A 62 -13.28 3.12 -4.40
CA GLU A 62 -13.82 3.45 -3.07
C GLU A 62 -12.87 4.35 -2.28
N LEU A 63 -11.55 4.17 -2.41
CA LEU A 63 -10.57 5.10 -1.84
C LEU A 63 -10.74 6.50 -2.46
N GLU A 64 -10.81 6.59 -3.79
CA GLU A 64 -10.95 7.84 -4.53
C GLU A 64 -12.23 8.60 -4.13
N ALA A 65 -13.33 7.88 -3.90
CA ALA A 65 -14.60 8.48 -3.48
C ALA A 65 -14.53 9.21 -2.12
N ARG A 66 -13.48 8.97 -1.31
CA ARG A 66 -13.29 9.60 0.01
C ARG A 66 -12.48 10.90 -0.05
N PHE A 67 -11.93 11.27 -1.20
CA PHE A 67 -11.19 12.52 -1.32
C PHE A 67 -12.18 13.69 -1.27
N GLU A 68 -12.22 14.40 -0.14
CA GLU A 68 -12.93 15.68 -0.07
C GLU A 68 -12.26 16.68 -1.00
N ILE A 69 -12.99 17.13 -2.01
CA ILE A 69 -12.64 18.35 -2.74
C ILE A 69 -13.05 19.50 -1.82
N ALA A 70 -12.14 19.95 -0.96
CA ALA A 70 -12.28 21.25 -0.32
C ALA A 70 -12.18 22.31 -1.44
N ILE A 71 -13.34 22.75 -1.94
CA ILE A 71 -13.46 23.89 -2.85
C ILE A 71 -13.45 25.18 -2.02
#